data_AF-A0A2S1Q9H3-F1
#
_entry.id   AF-A0A2S1Q9H3-F1
#
_cell.length_a   1.000
_cell.length_b   1.000
_cell.length_c   1.000
_cell.angle_alpha   90.00
_cell.angle_beta   90.00
_cell.angle_gamma   90.00
#
_symmetry.space_group_name_H-M   'P 1'
#
loop_
_entity.id
_entity.type
_entity.pdbx_description
1 polymer ?
#
loop_
_entity_poly.entity_id
_entity_poly.type
_entity_poly.pdbx_seq_one_letter_code
_entity_poly.pdbx_strand_id
1 'polypeptide(L)'
;MKKLSLSLTDKLAIDRTKLANERTFLAYFRTFIVFLSSGLAIIKLDILTEIKWIGSMLNIIAPVVFLIGLIRFLYVKRRIRKYYAA
;
A
#
# COMPACT_ATOMS: atom_id res chain seq x y z
N MET A 1 -17.34 3.26 32.47
CA MET A 1 -16.05 3.55 31.81
C MET A 1 -16.21 4.87 31.06
N LYS A 2 -15.49 5.91 31.47
CA LYS A 2 -15.74 7.31 31.08
C LYS A 2 -15.39 7.52 29.60
N LYS A 3 -16.35 7.93 28.76
CA LYS A 3 -16.08 8.45 27.41
C LYS A 3 -15.17 9.68 27.59
N LEU A 4 -13.86 9.52 27.42
CA LEU A 4 -12.99 10.70 27.28
C LEU A 4 -13.35 11.32 25.94
N SER A 5 -14.02 12.47 25.97
CA SER A 5 -14.20 13.29 24.77
C SER A 5 -12.82 13.67 24.24
N LEU A 6 -12.39 13.01 23.16
CA LEU A 6 -11.16 13.37 22.45
C LEU A 6 -11.15 14.87 22.17
N SER A 7 -10.08 15.56 22.57
CA SER A 7 -9.92 16.98 22.26
C SER A 7 -9.79 17.17 20.75
N LEU A 8 -9.99 18.40 20.26
CA LEU A 8 -9.78 18.72 18.84
C LEU A 8 -8.35 18.36 18.38
N THR A 9 -7.36 18.51 19.26
CA THR A 9 -5.96 18.15 19.01
C THR A 9 -5.80 16.63 18.82
N ASP A 10 -6.48 15.82 19.63
CA ASP A 10 -6.41 14.36 19.51
C ASP A 10 -7.06 13.87 18.21
N LYS A 11 -8.19 14.48 17.82
CA LYS A 11 -8.83 14.20 16.52
C LYS A 11 -7.91 14.54 15.35
N LEU A 12 -7.27 15.72 15.40
CA LEU A 12 -6.33 16.14 14.37
C LEU A 12 -5.09 15.24 14.31
N ALA A 13 -4.59 14.77 15.46
CA ALA A 13 -3.49 13.81 15.52
C ALA A 13 -3.87 12.47 14.85
N ILE A 14 -5.08 11.97 15.08
CA ILE A 14 -5.59 10.77 14.43
C ILE A 14 -5.65 10.95 12.91
N ASP A 15 -6.19 12.06 12.43
CA ASP A 15 -6.31 12.28 10.98
C ASP A 15 -4.96 12.40 10.29
N ARG A 16 -3.95 12.99 10.95
CA ARG A 16 -2.55 12.96 10.47
C ARG A 16 -2.00 11.54 10.35
N THR A 17 -2.30 10.65 11.31
CA THR A 17 -1.87 9.25 11.23
C THR A 17 -2.59 8.47 10.14
N LYS A 18 -3.89 8.73 9.90
CA LYS A 18 -4.64 8.13 8.78
C LYS A 18 -4.07 8.57 7.45
N LEU A 19 -3.85 9.87 7.26
CA LEU A 19 -3.30 10.43 6.02
C LEU A 19 -1.88 9.89 5.75
N ALA A 20 -1.06 9.74 6.80
CA ALA A 20 0.25 9.11 6.67
C ALA A 20 0.16 7.62 6.25
N ASN A 21 -0.82 6.88 6.76
CA ASN A 21 -1.08 5.49 6.38
C ASN A 21 -1.55 5.37 4.93
N GLU A 22 -2.46 6.26 4.49
CA GLU A 22 -2.91 6.34 3.08
C GLU A 22 -1.77 6.68 2.14
N ARG A 23 -0.95 7.70 2.47
CA ARG A 23 0.26 8.04 1.70
C ARG A 23 1.19 6.85 1.54
N THR A 24 1.36 6.08 2.61
CA THR A 24 2.23 4.90 2.59
C THR A 24 1.65 3.80 1.71
N PHE A 25 0.33 3.55 1.78
CA PHE A 25 -0.34 2.63 0.87
C PHE A 25 -0.22 3.06 -0.59
N LEU A 26 -0.41 4.34 -0.88
CA LEU A 26 -0.25 4.90 -2.23
C LEU A 26 1.18 4.75 -2.75
N ALA A 27 2.20 4.79 -1.88
CA ALA A 27 3.57 4.49 -2.25
C ALA A 27 3.76 3.02 -2.68
N TYR A 28 3.21 2.06 -1.91
CA TYR A 28 3.21 0.64 -2.34
C TYR A 28 2.45 0.44 -3.65
N PHE A 29 1.30 1.10 -3.80
CA PHE A 29 0.49 1.02 -5.01
C PHE A 29 1.23 1.57 -6.24
N ARG A 30 1.98 2.66 -6.08
CA ARG A 30 2.85 3.19 -7.15
C ARG A 30 3.89 2.14 -7.57
N THR A 31 4.61 1.55 -6.62
CA THR A 31 5.61 0.52 -6.93
C THR A 31 4.98 -0.68 -7.63
N PHE A 32 3.79 -1.10 -7.19
CA PHE A 32 3.00 -2.15 -7.85
C PHE A 32 2.71 -1.82 -9.31
N ILE A 33 2.17 -0.63 -9.61
CA ILE A 33 1.86 -0.21 -10.99
C ILE A 33 3.12 -0.18 -11.85
N VAL A 34 4.23 0.35 -11.33
CA VAL A 34 5.48 0.44 -12.08
C VAL A 34 5.98 -0.97 -12.43
N PHE A 35 6.05 -1.88 -11.46
CA PHE A 35 6.51 -3.25 -11.72
C PHE A 35 5.58 -4.03 -12.64
N LEU A 36 4.27 -3.91 -12.45
CA LEU A 36 3.30 -4.59 -13.32
C LEU A 36 3.35 -4.05 -14.75
N SER A 37 3.38 -2.73 -14.93
CA SER A 37 3.41 -2.12 -16.26
C SER A 37 4.72 -2.41 -16.98
N SER A 38 5.86 -2.30 -16.31
CA SER A 38 7.16 -2.69 -16.86
C SER A 38 7.24 -4.18 -17.20
N GLY A 39 6.75 -5.06 -16.31
CA GLY A 39 6.73 -6.50 -16.55
C GLY A 39 5.88 -6.88 -17.78
N LEU A 40 4.67 -6.32 -17.87
CA LEU A 40 3.80 -6.50 -19.04
C LEU A 40 4.40 -5.93 -20.33
N ALA A 41 5.04 -4.76 -20.28
CA ALA A 41 5.68 -4.16 -21.43
C ALA A 41 6.84 -5.03 -21.97
N ILE A 42 7.68 -5.56 -21.07
CA ILE A 42 8.80 -6.45 -21.44
C ILE A 42 8.29 -7.74 -22.09
N ILE A 43 7.25 -8.36 -21.54
CA ILE A 43 6.71 -9.62 -22.08
C ILE A 43 6.10 -9.42 -23.47
N LYS A 44 5.42 -8.29 -23.70
CA LYS A 44 4.74 -8.00 -24.97
C LYS A 44 5.67 -7.62 -26.11
N LEU A 45 6.89 -7.16 -25.82
CA LEU A 45 7.82 -6.74 -26.86
C LEU A 45 8.70 -7.92 -27.30
N ASP A 46 8.54 -8.35 -28.56
CA ASP A 46 9.26 -9.51 -29.09
C ASP A 46 10.76 -9.28 -29.27
N ILE A 47 11.18 -8.02 -29.40
CA ILE A 47 12.60 -7.61 -29.41
C ILE A 47 13.30 -7.84 -28.07
N LEU A 48 12.57 -8.08 -26.98
CA LEU A 48 13.08 -8.24 -25.61
C LEU A 48 13.02 -9.71 -25.15
N THR A 49 13.06 -10.67 -26.07
CA THR A 49 13.00 -12.12 -25.81
C THR A 49 14.01 -12.59 -24.77
N GLU A 50 15.24 -12.10 -24.82
CA GLU A 50 16.30 -12.47 -23.86
C GLU A 50 15.97 -12.08 -22.42
N ILE A 51 15.16 -11.03 -22.21
CA ILE A 51 14.79 -10.54 -20.88
C ILE A 51 13.33 -10.83 -20.50
N LYS A 52 12.60 -11.66 -21.28
CA LYS A 52 11.22 -12.05 -20.96
C LYS A 52 11.10 -12.67 -19.56
N TRP A 53 12.14 -13.35 -19.08
CA TRP A 53 12.19 -13.89 -17.72
C TRP A 53 12.14 -12.80 -16.64
N ILE A 54 12.77 -11.63 -16.88
CA ILE A 54 12.72 -10.46 -16.00
C ILE A 54 11.29 -9.91 -15.95
N GLY A 55 10.62 -9.83 -17.10
CA GLY A 55 9.22 -9.40 -17.18
C GLY A 55 8.28 -10.30 -16.37
N SER A 56 8.49 -11.61 -16.45
CA SER A 56 7.75 -12.59 -15.64
C SER A 56 8.01 -12.42 -14.14
N MET A 57 9.28 -12.25 -13.74
CA MET A 57 9.66 -11.98 -12.34
C MET A 57 8.99 -10.71 -11.80
N LEU A 58 9.02 -9.61 -12.57
CA LEU A 58 8.37 -8.34 -12.20
C LEU A 58 6.87 -8.51 -11.98
N ASN A 59 6.19 -9.25 -12.85
CA ASN A 59 4.75 -9.53 -12.73
C ASN A 59 4.42 -10.41 -11.53
N ILE A 60 5.33 -11.27 -11.07
CA ILE A 60 5.16 -12.06 -9.84
C ILE A 60 5.43 -11.20 -8.60
N ILE A 61 6.43 -10.32 -8.64
CA ILE A 61 6.78 -9.44 -7.51
C ILE A 61 5.71 -8.37 -7.27
N ALA A 62 5.10 -7.85 -8.35
CA ALA A 62 4.07 -6.82 -8.28
C ALA A 62 2.92 -7.17 -7.30
N PRO A 63 2.20 -8.30 -7.41
CA PRO A 63 1.14 -8.65 -6.48
C PRO A 63 1.66 -8.84 -5.05
N VAL A 64 2.88 -9.34 -4.85
CA VAL A 64 3.49 -9.46 -3.51
C VAL A 64 3.64 -8.09 -2.85
N VAL A 65 4.19 -7.11 -3.58
CA VAL A 65 4.32 -5.72 -3.09
C VAL A 65 2.96 -5.12 -2.77
N PHE A 66 1.96 -5.35 -3.62
CA PHE A 66 0.59 -4.88 -3.40
C PHE A 66 -0.04 -5.51 -2.15
N LEU A 67 0.08 -6.83 -1.97
CA LEU A 67 -0.41 -7.56 -0.80
C LEU A 67 0.22 -7.05 0.50
N ILE A 68 1.53 -6.83 0.52
CA ILE A 68 2.23 -6.25 1.67
C ILE A 68 1.66 -4.86 2.01
N GLY A 69 1.51 -3.99 1.00
CA GLY A 69 0.94 -2.66 1.16
C GLY A 69 -0.49 -2.69 1.71
N LEU A 70 -1.32 -3.59 1.18
CA LEU A 70 -2.71 -3.76 1.58
C LEU A 70 -2.84 -4.29 3.02
N ILE A 71 -2.10 -5.35 3.36
CA ILE A 71 -2.10 -5.93 4.71
C ILE A 71 -1.66 -4.88 5.73
N ARG A 72 -0.58 -4.14 5.45
CA ARG A 72 -0.09 -3.07 6.31
C ARG A 72 -1.14 -1.97 6.49
N PHE A 73 -1.75 -1.51 5.40
CA PHE A 73 -2.78 -0.49 5.43
C PHE A 73 -3.96 -0.90 6.32
N LEU A 74 -4.47 -2.13 6.14
CA LEU A 74 -5.57 -2.68 6.92
C LEU A 74 -5.21 -2.89 8.38
N TYR A 75 -4.00 -3.36 8.68
CA TYR A 75 -3.50 -3.52 10.05
C TYR A 75 -3.50 -2.19 10.80
N VAL A 76 -2.91 -1.14 10.22
CA VAL A 76 -2.84 0.19 10.84
C VAL A 76 -4.24 0.79 10.98
N LYS A 77 -5.09 0.68 9.94
CA LYS A 77 -6.48 1.15 9.99
C LYS A 77 -7.30 0.45 11.08
N ARG A 78 -7.08 -0.85 11.30
CA ARG A 78 -7.69 -1.61 12.40
C ARG A 78 -7.18 -1.16 13.76
N ARG A 79 -5.87 -0.93 13.92
CA ARG A 79 -5.32 -0.42 15.19
C ARG A 79 -5.89 0.94 15.57
N ILE A 80 -5.95 1.89 14.64
CA ILE A 80 -6.51 3.23 14.90
C ILE A 80 -7.98 3.11 15.36
N ARG A 81 -8.79 2.27 14.72
CA ARG A 81 -10.17 2.03 15.17
C ARG A 81 -10.24 1.42 16.57
N LYS A 82 -9.38 0.46 16.92
CA LYS A 82 -9.40 -0.20 18.22
C LYS A 82 -9.11 0.75 19.39
N TYR A 83 -8.20 1.71 19.21
CA TYR A 83 -7.79 2.63 20.28
C TYR A 83 -8.69 3.87 20.42
N TYR A 84 -9.38 4.28 19.35
CA TYR A 84 -10.12 5.55 19.32
C TYR A 84 -11.64 5.40 19.08
N ALA A 85 -12.16 4.18 18.93
CA ALA A 85 -13.60 3.92 18.84
C ALA A 85 -14.24 3.47 20.17
N ALA A 86 -13.63 3.81 21.32
CA ALA A 86 -14.21 3.65 22.66
C ALA A 86 -14.61 5.01 23.25
#